data_AF-A0A1X1GEN5-F1
#
_entry.id   AF-A0A1X1GEN5-F1
#
_cell.length_a   1.000
_cell.length_b   1.000
_cell.length_c   1.000
_cell.angle_alpha   90.00
_cell.angle_beta   90.00
_cell.angle_gamma   90.00
#
_symmetry.space_group_name_H-M   'P 1'
#
loop_
_entity.id
_entity.type
_entity.pdbx_description
1 polymer ?
#
loop_
_entity_poly.entity_id
_entity_poly.type
_entity_poly.pdbx_seq_one_letter_code
_entity_poly.pdbx_strand_id
1 'polypeptide(L)'
;MTISRDKLIESAKKLDRQLGDESAFFTKVNEIIIDHSDTNKVADLYKSIYLFQKENKKSKISPTLKELSDNLACYLGYSYLFEILGKELGKRNNSSLDELMNELNQLVGLQKVKEEVSRLVIYQKIQSKRKESGLKVPKRTLHMAFMGNPGTGKTTVARIVGRMYYQLGLLSKGHFIEVSRTDLIAGYQGQTALKVKSVIEKAKGGVLFIDEAYSITENDNTDSYGRECLTELTKALEDSRDDLIVIVAGYTDPMNHFFESNPGLKSRFNYFINFENYSSTELLDILETLARKDDYQIDDKLKEILLNYFNDKLESNLTNFSNGRFVRNLYEDLIMNQAVRIDKSESVSSKELTLLIKDDFSLEENRSAYIEI
;
A
#
# COMPACT_ATOMS: atom_id res chain seq x y z
N MET A 1 -29.64 26.00 -1.68
CA MET A 1 -29.33 27.43 -1.51
C MET A 1 -27.95 27.66 -2.10
N THR A 2 -27.86 28.38 -3.20
CA THR A 2 -26.59 28.74 -3.85
C THR A 2 -25.80 29.61 -2.89
N ILE A 3 -24.67 29.12 -2.39
CA ILE A 3 -23.80 29.91 -1.51
C ILE A 3 -23.09 30.97 -2.37
N SER A 4 -23.09 32.23 -1.92
CA SER A 4 -22.34 33.29 -2.61
C SER A 4 -20.85 32.93 -2.60
N ARG A 5 -20.19 33.13 -3.75
CA ARG A 5 -18.72 33.10 -3.93
C ARG A 5 -17.98 33.73 -2.75
N ASP A 6 -18.52 34.82 -2.20
CA ASP A 6 -17.93 35.56 -1.10
C ASP A 6 -17.83 34.75 0.20
N LYS A 7 -18.82 33.91 0.49
CA LYS A 7 -18.82 33.05 1.69
C LYS A 7 -17.76 31.94 1.61
N LEU A 8 -17.56 31.37 0.41
CA LEU A 8 -16.50 30.38 0.20
C LEU A 8 -15.11 31.01 0.42
N ILE A 9 -14.88 32.18 -0.17
CA ILE A 9 -13.64 32.95 0.00
C ILE A 9 -13.41 33.32 1.47
N GLU A 10 -14.45 33.80 2.17
CA GLU A 10 -14.36 34.20 3.56
C GLU A 10 -14.01 33.02 4.48
N SER A 11 -14.63 31.85 4.24
CA SER A 11 -14.32 30.63 5.00
C SER A 11 -12.87 30.15 4.79
N ALA A 12 -12.33 30.30 3.58
CA ALA A 12 -10.94 29.97 3.28
C ALA A 12 -9.95 30.91 3.99
N LYS A 13 -10.17 32.24 3.90
CA LYS A 13 -9.33 33.24 4.60
C LYS A 13 -9.37 33.08 6.12
N LYS A 14 -10.54 32.74 6.67
CA LYS A 14 -10.71 32.48 8.09
C LYS A 14 -9.90 31.27 8.54
N LEU A 15 -9.84 30.22 7.71
CA LEU A 15 -9.04 29.03 7.96
C LEU A 15 -7.54 29.35 7.92
N ASP A 16 -7.08 30.09 6.91
CA ASP A 16 -5.67 30.45 6.76
C ASP A 16 -5.16 31.30 7.94
N ARG A 17 -5.97 32.25 8.43
CA ARG A 17 -5.64 33.02 9.64
C ARG A 17 -5.50 32.17 10.89
N GLN A 18 -6.27 31.07 11.01
CA GLN A 18 -6.20 30.17 12.15
C GLN A 18 -5.00 29.22 12.09
N LEU A 19 -4.54 28.92 10.88
CA LEU A 19 -3.37 28.08 10.63
C LEU A 19 -2.04 28.87 10.60
N GLY A 20 -2.11 30.21 10.58
CA GLY A 20 -0.95 31.09 10.61
C GLY A 20 -0.42 31.44 9.22
N ASP A 21 -1.28 31.99 8.35
CA ASP A 21 -1.02 32.65 7.05
C ASP A 21 -0.04 31.98 6.05
N GLU A 22 0.33 30.72 6.27
CA GLU A 22 1.15 29.90 5.36
C GLU A 22 0.36 28.79 4.66
N SER A 23 -0.94 28.65 4.92
CA SER A 23 -1.76 27.62 4.28
C SER A 23 -2.41 28.10 2.99
N ALA A 24 -2.21 27.33 1.92
CA ALA A 24 -2.62 27.67 0.55
C ALA A 24 -4.14 27.56 0.27
N PHE A 25 -5.04 27.59 1.28
CA PHE A 25 -6.47 27.32 1.04
C PHE A 25 -7.14 28.47 0.30
N PHE A 26 -6.90 29.72 0.66
CA PHE A 26 -7.43 30.88 -0.08
C PHE A 26 -6.98 30.89 -1.54
N THR A 27 -5.70 30.61 -1.80
CA THR A 27 -5.14 30.53 -3.17
C THR A 27 -5.82 29.41 -3.97
N LYS A 28 -5.88 28.19 -3.42
CA LYS A 28 -6.53 27.05 -4.06
C LYS A 28 -8.02 27.30 -4.34
N VAL A 29 -8.72 27.94 -3.41
CA VAL A 29 -10.14 28.31 -3.58
C VAL A 29 -10.31 29.33 -4.70
N ASN A 30 -9.44 30.35 -4.79
CA ASN A 30 -9.50 31.30 -5.90
C ASN A 30 -9.22 30.65 -7.26
N GLU A 31 -8.25 29.74 -7.33
CA GLU A 31 -7.97 29.00 -8.56
C GLU A 31 -9.18 28.20 -9.03
N ILE A 32 -9.90 27.54 -8.12
CA ILE A 32 -11.14 26.82 -8.43
C ILE A 32 -12.28 27.76 -8.82
N ILE A 33 -12.37 28.95 -8.20
CA ILE A 33 -13.38 29.94 -8.59
C ILE A 33 -13.11 30.46 -10.01
N ILE A 34 -11.84 30.63 -10.38
CA ILE A 34 -11.42 31.07 -11.72
C ILE A 34 -11.69 29.97 -12.74
N ASP A 35 -11.33 28.73 -12.42
CA ASP A 35 -11.54 27.58 -13.29
C ASP A 35 -11.95 26.33 -12.47
N HIS A 36 -13.26 26.13 -12.35
CA HIS A 36 -13.82 24.95 -11.68
C HIS A 36 -13.90 23.74 -12.61
N SER A 37 -13.54 23.88 -13.90
CA SER A 37 -13.47 22.76 -14.85
C SER A 37 -12.19 21.94 -14.68
N ASP A 38 -11.16 22.51 -14.05
CA ASP A 38 -9.97 21.78 -13.59
C ASP A 38 -10.29 20.91 -12.38
N THR A 39 -10.71 19.67 -12.66
CA THR A 39 -11.12 18.70 -11.66
C THR A 39 -10.01 18.29 -10.69
N ASN A 40 -8.73 18.43 -11.09
CA ASN A 40 -7.59 18.04 -10.24
C ASN A 40 -7.45 19.00 -9.07
N LYS A 41 -7.53 20.31 -9.34
CA LYS A 41 -7.45 21.35 -8.30
C LYS A 41 -8.58 21.22 -7.29
N VAL A 42 -9.79 20.92 -7.76
CA VAL A 42 -10.96 20.66 -6.91
C VAL A 42 -10.73 19.47 -5.99
N ALA A 43 -10.21 18.36 -6.53
CA ALA A 43 -9.92 17.17 -5.75
C ALA A 43 -8.78 17.37 -4.74
N ASP A 44 -7.72 18.06 -5.14
CA ASP A 44 -6.57 18.38 -4.27
C ASP A 44 -6.99 19.24 -3.08
N LEU A 45 -7.83 20.25 -3.31
CA LEU A 45 -8.41 21.05 -2.24
C LEU A 45 -9.23 20.16 -1.29
N TYR A 46 -10.14 19.33 -1.81
CA TYR A 46 -10.94 18.44 -0.98
C TYR A 46 -10.12 17.46 -0.15
N LYS A 47 -9.08 16.87 -0.76
CA LYS A 47 -8.16 15.94 -0.10
C LYS A 47 -7.37 16.65 1.00
N SER A 48 -6.90 17.87 0.75
CA SER A 48 -6.23 18.66 1.77
C SER A 48 -7.16 18.94 2.95
N ILE A 49 -8.40 19.38 2.72
CA ILE A 49 -9.39 19.59 3.78
C ILE A 49 -9.61 18.30 4.60
N TYR A 50 -9.76 17.15 3.93
CA TYR A 50 -9.97 15.85 4.59
C TYR A 50 -8.78 15.41 5.44
N LEU A 51 -7.54 15.55 4.94
CA LEU A 51 -6.33 15.21 5.68
C LEU A 51 -6.20 16.07 6.95
N PHE A 52 -6.39 17.38 6.82
CA PHE A 52 -6.37 18.31 7.95
C PHE A 52 -7.47 17.99 8.97
N GLN A 53 -8.68 17.61 8.55
CA GLN A 53 -9.74 17.16 9.46
C GLN A 53 -9.35 15.89 10.23
N LYS A 54 -8.64 14.96 9.60
CA LYS A 54 -8.19 13.70 10.23
C LYS A 54 -7.13 13.94 11.30
N GLU A 55 -6.18 14.83 11.02
CA GLU A 55 -5.08 15.20 11.93
C GLU A 55 -5.59 16.05 13.11
N ASN A 56 -6.59 16.90 12.88
CA ASN A 56 -7.00 17.94 13.82
C ASN A 56 -8.39 17.72 14.46
N LYS A 57 -8.84 16.45 14.60
CA LYS A 57 -10.20 16.07 15.04
C LYS A 57 -10.71 16.74 16.32
N LYS A 58 -9.83 17.14 17.25
CA LYS A 58 -10.18 17.79 18.54
C LYS A 58 -9.73 19.25 18.64
N SER A 59 -9.22 19.83 17.56
CA SER A 59 -8.71 21.22 17.56
C SER A 59 -9.84 22.25 17.39
N LYS A 60 -9.54 23.51 17.70
CA LYS A 60 -10.41 24.66 17.40
C LYS A 60 -10.63 24.93 15.90
N ILE A 61 -9.88 24.25 15.02
CA ILE A 61 -9.86 24.45 13.56
C ILE A 61 -10.86 23.52 12.85
N SER A 62 -11.22 22.40 13.47
CA SER A 62 -12.17 21.41 12.95
C SER A 62 -13.53 22.01 12.48
N PRO A 63 -14.16 22.95 13.22
CA PRO A 63 -15.39 23.60 12.76
C PRO A 63 -15.19 24.41 11.48
N THR A 64 -14.07 25.13 11.35
CA THR A 64 -13.75 25.97 10.19
C THR A 64 -13.42 25.11 8.95
N LEU A 65 -12.75 23.98 9.12
CA LEU A 65 -12.51 23.00 8.06
C LEU A 65 -13.82 22.38 7.54
N LYS A 66 -14.76 22.09 8.44
CA LYS A 66 -16.09 21.60 8.06
C LYS A 66 -16.88 22.68 7.32
N GLU A 67 -16.85 23.92 7.83
CA GLU A 67 -17.48 25.08 7.19
C GLU A 67 -16.95 25.28 5.76
N LEU A 68 -15.63 25.21 5.54
CA LEU A 68 -15.03 25.30 4.21
C LEU A 68 -15.46 24.15 3.29
N SER A 69 -15.46 22.91 3.80
CA SER A 69 -15.93 21.73 3.05
C SER A 69 -17.39 21.88 2.61
N ASP A 70 -18.27 22.30 3.52
CA ASP A 70 -19.70 22.43 3.25
C ASP A 70 -19.97 23.58 2.27
N ASN A 71 -19.23 24.68 2.39
CA ASN A 71 -19.31 25.81 1.46
C ASN A 71 -18.82 25.43 0.05
N LEU A 72 -17.73 24.67 -0.04
CA LEU A 72 -17.20 24.18 -1.31
C LEU A 72 -18.19 23.20 -1.97
N ALA A 73 -18.83 22.33 -1.17
CA ALA A 73 -19.88 21.42 -1.61
C ALA A 73 -21.08 22.15 -2.21
N CYS A 74 -21.52 23.21 -1.54
CA CYS A 74 -22.66 24.01 -2.00
C CYS A 74 -22.31 24.90 -3.20
N TYR A 75 -21.06 25.34 -3.35
CA TYR A 75 -20.61 26.16 -4.47
C TYR A 75 -20.47 25.35 -5.75
N LEU A 76 -19.83 24.18 -5.68
CA LEU A 76 -19.57 23.31 -6.83
C LEU A 76 -20.72 22.35 -7.14
N GLY A 77 -21.57 22.09 -6.15
CA GLY A 77 -22.63 21.09 -6.21
C GLY A 77 -22.13 19.70 -5.79
N TYR A 78 -22.91 19.05 -4.92
CA TYR A 78 -22.57 17.71 -4.40
C TYR A 78 -22.42 16.66 -5.51
N SER A 79 -23.24 16.71 -6.56
CA SER A 79 -23.18 15.77 -7.68
C SER A 79 -21.87 15.90 -8.48
N TYR A 80 -21.46 17.13 -8.78
CA TYR A 80 -20.21 17.42 -9.50
C TYR A 80 -18.98 16.98 -8.69
N LEU A 81 -18.98 17.27 -7.39
CA LEU A 81 -17.91 16.83 -6.50
C LEU A 81 -17.84 15.31 -6.35
N PHE A 82 -18.99 14.66 -6.24
CA PHE A 82 -19.04 13.20 -6.21
C PHE A 82 -18.50 12.59 -7.50
N GLU A 83 -18.80 13.19 -8.66
CA GLU A 83 -18.26 12.77 -9.95
C GLU A 83 -16.74 12.97 -10.05
N ILE A 84 -16.22 14.12 -9.59
CA ILE A 84 -14.78 14.42 -9.58
C ILE A 84 -14.03 13.45 -8.66
N LEU A 85 -14.50 13.28 -7.42
CA LEU A 85 -13.86 12.38 -6.46
C LEU A 85 -13.97 10.93 -6.93
N GLY A 86 -15.08 10.56 -7.58
CA GLY A 86 -15.24 9.29 -8.27
C GLY A 86 -14.26 9.10 -9.43
N LYS A 87 -14.00 10.14 -10.23
CA LYS A 87 -13.01 10.16 -11.32
C LYS A 87 -11.57 10.10 -10.82
N GLU A 88 -11.23 10.71 -9.69
CA GLU A 88 -9.91 10.63 -9.05
C GLU A 88 -9.64 9.26 -8.42
N LEU A 89 -10.65 8.70 -7.73
CA LEU A 89 -10.62 7.30 -7.30
C LEU A 89 -10.55 6.35 -8.51
N GLY A 90 -11.20 6.72 -9.61
CA GLY A 90 -11.12 6.06 -10.91
C GLY A 90 -9.77 6.23 -11.62
N LYS A 91 -9.07 7.37 -11.48
CA LYS A 91 -7.75 7.62 -12.08
C LYS A 91 -6.67 6.71 -11.53
N ARG A 92 -6.69 6.38 -10.23
CA ARG A 92 -5.84 5.31 -9.67
C ARG A 92 -6.13 3.91 -10.25
N ASN A 93 -7.35 3.72 -10.76
CA ASN A 93 -7.78 2.50 -11.43
C ASN A 93 -7.65 2.55 -12.95
N ASN A 94 -7.28 3.69 -13.54
CA ASN A 94 -7.20 3.90 -15.00
C ASN A 94 -5.75 4.01 -15.53
N SER A 95 -4.76 3.61 -14.73
CA SER A 95 -3.40 3.41 -15.24
C SER A 95 -3.42 2.36 -16.35
N SER A 96 -2.78 2.66 -17.47
CA SER A 96 -2.66 1.68 -18.55
C SER A 96 -1.88 0.45 -18.08
N LEU A 97 -2.09 -0.69 -18.75
CA LEU A 97 -1.34 -1.89 -18.40
C LEU A 97 0.18 -1.71 -18.54
N ASP A 98 0.63 -0.87 -19.47
CA ASP A 98 2.04 -0.56 -19.67
C ASP A 98 2.59 0.34 -18.55
N GLU A 99 1.79 1.30 -18.05
CA GLU A 99 2.14 2.08 -16.86
C GLU A 99 2.30 1.20 -15.61
N LEU A 100 1.39 0.24 -15.41
CA LEU A 100 1.46 -0.68 -14.27
C LEU A 100 2.69 -1.60 -14.37
N MET A 101 3.06 -2.03 -15.58
CA MET A 101 4.28 -2.79 -15.82
C MET A 101 5.53 -1.94 -15.52
N ASN A 102 5.51 -0.67 -15.90
CA ASN A 102 6.58 0.27 -15.56
C ASN A 102 6.66 0.51 -14.05
N GLU A 103 5.53 0.68 -13.37
CA GLU A 103 5.45 0.81 -11.90
C GLU A 103 6.06 -0.43 -11.22
N LEU A 104 5.75 -1.64 -11.70
CA LEU A 104 6.36 -2.87 -11.21
C LEU A 104 7.89 -2.88 -11.44
N ASN A 105 8.33 -2.49 -12.62
CA ASN A 105 9.75 -2.49 -12.99
C ASN A 105 10.58 -1.46 -12.20
N GLN A 106 9.96 -0.36 -11.77
CA GLN A 106 10.57 0.66 -10.93
C GLN A 106 10.80 0.23 -9.48
N LEU A 107 10.12 -0.82 -8.99
CA LEU A 107 10.44 -1.37 -7.68
C LEU A 107 11.88 -1.88 -7.67
N VAL A 108 12.66 -1.55 -6.63
CA VAL A 108 14.03 -2.03 -6.50
C VAL A 108 14.05 -3.57 -6.41
N GLY A 109 15.01 -4.19 -7.07
CA GLY A 109 15.23 -5.64 -7.05
C GLY A 109 14.08 -6.47 -7.62
N LEU A 110 13.74 -7.58 -6.93
CA LEU A 110 12.59 -8.44 -7.23
C LEU A 110 12.59 -9.05 -8.65
N GLN A 111 13.75 -9.30 -9.25
CA GLN A 111 13.85 -9.73 -10.64
C GLN A 111 13.00 -10.95 -10.97
N LYS A 112 13.09 -12.02 -10.16
CA LYS A 112 12.29 -13.25 -10.34
C LYS A 112 10.78 -12.99 -10.24
N VAL A 113 10.37 -12.12 -9.32
CA VAL A 113 8.96 -11.73 -9.14
C VAL A 113 8.46 -10.96 -10.36
N LYS A 114 9.25 -9.99 -10.84
CA LYS A 114 8.94 -9.21 -12.05
C LYS A 114 8.79 -10.09 -13.28
N GLU A 115 9.69 -11.05 -13.46
CA GLU A 115 9.65 -12.03 -14.55
C GLU A 115 8.39 -12.89 -14.50
N GLU A 116 8.04 -13.42 -13.34
CA GLU A 116 6.86 -14.28 -13.19
C GLU A 116 5.56 -13.48 -13.38
N VAL A 117 5.46 -12.27 -12.82
CA VAL A 117 4.31 -11.38 -13.06
C VAL A 117 4.19 -11.01 -14.55
N SER A 118 5.31 -10.69 -15.20
CA SER A 118 5.33 -10.39 -16.64
C SER A 118 4.83 -11.58 -17.47
N ARG A 119 5.27 -12.80 -17.15
CA ARG A 119 4.80 -14.04 -17.78
C ARG A 119 3.29 -14.20 -17.61
N LEU A 120 2.75 -13.95 -16.41
CA LEU A 120 1.31 -14.03 -16.15
C LEU A 120 0.52 -13.02 -16.97
N VAL A 121 0.98 -11.76 -17.01
CA VAL A 121 0.37 -10.70 -17.81
C VAL A 121 0.37 -11.05 -19.30
N ILE A 122 1.50 -11.53 -19.83
CA ILE A 122 1.62 -11.95 -21.23
C ILE A 122 0.67 -13.10 -21.53
N TYR A 123 0.60 -14.11 -20.66
CA TYR A 123 -0.33 -15.22 -20.80
C TYR A 123 -1.77 -14.71 -20.90
N GLN A 124 -2.21 -13.86 -19.96
CA GLN A 124 -3.57 -13.32 -19.95
C GLN A 124 -3.86 -12.43 -21.17
N LYS A 125 -2.90 -11.64 -21.67
CA LYS A 125 -3.03 -10.90 -22.95
C LYS A 125 -3.34 -11.84 -24.11
N ILE A 126 -2.63 -12.95 -24.23
CA ILE A 126 -2.88 -13.95 -25.28
C ILE A 126 -4.23 -14.64 -25.10
N GLN A 127 -4.62 -14.95 -23.86
CA GLN A 127 -5.93 -15.53 -23.58
C GLN A 127 -7.09 -14.58 -23.96
N SER A 128 -6.95 -13.27 -23.75
CA SER A 128 -7.93 -12.28 -24.23
C SER A 128 -8.07 -12.31 -25.74
N LYS A 129 -6.95 -12.26 -26.48
CA LYS A 129 -6.95 -12.33 -27.95
C LYS A 129 -7.60 -13.61 -28.48
N ARG A 130 -7.37 -14.74 -27.81
CA ARG A 130 -8.04 -16.00 -28.14
C ARG A 130 -9.55 -15.89 -27.99
N LYS A 131 -10.02 -15.30 -26.88
CA LYS A 131 -11.46 -15.07 -26.61
C LYS A 131 -12.08 -14.15 -27.65
N GLU A 132 -11.42 -13.05 -27.99
CA GLU A 132 -11.83 -12.11 -29.05
C GLU A 132 -11.93 -12.79 -30.41
N SER A 133 -11.06 -13.77 -30.67
CA SER A 133 -11.08 -14.59 -31.89
C SER A 133 -12.09 -15.75 -31.85
N GLY A 134 -12.98 -15.80 -30.84
CA GLY A 134 -13.97 -16.85 -30.68
C GLY A 134 -13.42 -18.22 -30.27
N LEU A 135 -12.14 -18.31 -29.89
CA LEU A 135 -11.51 -19.55 -29.48
C LEU A 135 -11.80 -19.86 -28.01
N LYS A 136 -11.87 -21.14 -27.68
CA LYS A 136 -11.96 -21.59 -26.29
C LYS A 136 -10.68 -21.21 -25.53
N VAL A 137 -10.89 -20.65 -24.34
CA VAL A 137 -9.84 -20.29 -23.38
C VAL A 137 -9.89 -21.32 -22.25
N PRO A 138 -8.76 -21.98 -21.91
CA PRO A 138 -8.69 -22.84 -20.74
C PRO A 138 -9.02 -22.03 -19.48
N LYS A 139 -9.91 -22.55 -18.64
CA LYS A 139 -10.14 -21.98 -17.31
C LYS A 139 -8.96 -22.35 -16.43
N ARG A 140 -8.24 -21.35 -15.92
CA ARG A 140 -7.16 -21.52 -14.92
C ARG A 140 -7.48 -20.67 -13.71
N THR A 141 -7.19 -21.20 -12.52
CA THR A 141 -7.24 -20.39 -11.30
C THR A 141 -6.04 -19.45 -11.27
N LEU A 142 -6.30 -18.20 -10.87
CA LEU A 142 -5.31 -17.12 -10.82
C LEU A 142 -4.88 -16.78 -9.38
N HIS A 143 -5.27 -17.61 -8.41
CA HIS A 143 -4.89 -17.43 -7.02
C HIS A 143 -3.37 -17.65 -6.85
N MET A 144 -2.75 -16.81 -6.00
CA MET A 144 -1.30 -16.74 -5.83
C MET A 144 -0.92 -16.89 -4.35
N ALA A 145 0.23 -17.50 -4.10
CA ALA A 145 0.87 -17.56 -2.79
C ALA A 145 2.18 -16.75 -2.84
N PHE A 146 2.29 -15.72 -1.99
CA PHE A 146 3.46 -14.85 -1.90
C PHE A 146 4.26 -15.20 -0.64
N MET A 147 5.42 -15.81 -0.84
CA MET A 147 6.22 -16.40 0.24
C MET A 147 7.52 -15.61 0.40
N GLY A 148 7.83 -15.15 1.61
CA GLY A 148 9.11 -14.51 1.91
C GLY A 148 9.07 -13.62 3.14
N ASN A 149 10.23 -13.07 3.50
CA ASN A 149 10.44 -12.30 4.73
C ASN A 149 9.66 -10.96 4.75
N PRO A 150 9.51 -10.30 5.91
CA PRO A 150 8.86 -9.00 5.99
C PRO A 150 9.59 -7.98 5.12
N GLY A 151 8.86 -6.99 4.60
CA GLY A 151 9.48 -5.87 3.89
C GLY A 151 10.07 -6.20 2.52
N THR A 152 9.81 -7.38 1.95
CA THR A 152 10.23 -7.76 0.58
C THR A 152 9.27 -7.28 -0.51
N GLY A 153 8.26 -6.46 -0.19
CA GLY A 153 7.36 -5.86 -1.19
C GLY A 153 6.13 -6.69 -1.59
N LYS A 154 5.82 -7.82 -0.90
CA LYS A 154 4.65 -8.68 -1.17
C LYS A 154 3.35 -7.90 -1.38
N THR A 155 2.95 -7.06 -0.42
CA THR A 155 1.70 -6.29 -0.49
C THR A 155 1.71 -5.26 -1.61
N THR A 156 2.87 -4.63 -1.87
CA THR A 156 3.04 -3.65 -2.96
C THR A 156 2.84 -4.31 -4.31
N VAL A 157 3.51 -5.45 -4.55
CA VAL A 157 3.36 -6.23 -5.79
C VAL A 157 1.93 -6.74 -5.94
N ALA A 158 1.29 -7.21 -4.87
CA ALA A 158 -0.08 -7.69 -4.90
C ALA A 158 -1.07 -6.62 -5.38
N ARG A 159 -0.89 -5.37 -4.93
CA ARG A 159 -1.71 -4.22 -5.35
C ARG A 159 -1.51 -3.87 -6.83
N ILE A 160 -0.28 -3.97 -7.33
CA ILE A 160 0.01 -3.74 -8.76
C ILE A 160 -0.62 -4.84 -9.61
N VAL A 161 -0.40 -6.11 -9.25
CA VAL A 161 -0.97 -7.26 -9.97
C VAL A 161 -2.50 -7.21 -10.00
N GLY A 162 -3.15 -6.84 -8.89
CA GLY A 162 -4.60 -6.65 -8.86
C GLY A 162 -5.11 -5.61 -9.86
N ARG A 163 -4.43 -4.46 -9.97
CA ARG A 163 -4.74 -3.44 -10.97
C ARG A 163 -4.49 -3.93 -12.40
N MET A 164 -3.42 -4.69 -12.63
CA MET A 164 -3.14 -5.28 -13.95
C MET A 164 -4.26 -6.23 -14.39
N TYR A 165 -4.75 -7.06 -13.47
CA TYR A 165 -5.83 -8.00 -13.75
C TYR A 165 -7.18 -7.31 -13.99
N TYR A 166 -7.45 -6.20 -13.30
CA TYR A 166 -8.57 -5.33 -13.63
C TYR A 166 -8.45 -4.76 -15.05
N GLN A 167 -7.29 -4.22 -15.41
CA GLN A 167 -7.04 -3.68 -16.76
C GLN A 167 -7.14 -4.75 -17.87
N LEU A 168 -6.85 -6.00 -17.55
CA LEU A 168 -7.03 -7.15 -18.44
C LEU A 168 -8.47 -7.68 -18.51
N GLY A 169 -9.41 -7.06 -17.79
CA GLY A 169 -10.82 -7.46 -17.76
C GLY A 169 -11.08 -8.78 -17.01
N LEU A 170 -10.17 -9.19 -16.13
CA LEU A 170 -10.30 -10.40 -15.30
C LEU A 170 -11.04 -10.15 -13.98
N LEU A 171 -11.15 -8.88 -13.59
CA LEU A 171 -11.81 -8.42 -12.39
C LEU A 171 -12.81 -7.34 -12.77
N SER A 172 -14.02 -7.38 -12.21
CA SER A 172 -15.08 -6.43 -12.55
C SER A 172 -14.92 -5.03 -11.93
N LYS A 173 -14.18 -4.90 -10.82
CA LYS A 173 -14.03 -3.64 -10.04
C LYS A 173 -12.59 -3.24 -9.75
N GLY A 174 -11.68 -4.20 -9.57
CA GLY A 174 -10.25 -3.97 -9.33
C GLY A 174 -9.89 -3.43 -7.93
N HIS A 175 -10.81 -3.43 -6.96
CA HIS A 175 -10.49 -3.02 -5.58
C HIS A 175 -9.64 -4.08 -4.87
N PHE A 176 -8.96 -3.65 -3.81
CA PHE A 176 -8.04 -4.49 -3.03
C PHE A 176 -8.47 -4.53 -1.57
N ILE A 177 -8.72 -5.73 -1.05
CA ILE A 177 -9.08 -5.95 0.36
C ILE A 177 -7.95 -6.71 1.02
N GLU A 178 -7.39 -6.11 2.07
CA GLU A 178 -6.34 -6.69 2.90
C GLU A 178 -6.96 -7.18 4.20
N VAL A 179 -6.68 -8.42 4.59
CA VAL A 179 -7.19 -9.06 5.81
C VAL A 179 -6.11 -9.89 6.49
N SER A 180 -6.29 -10.13 7.79
CA SER A 180 -5.48 -11.02 8.61
C SER A 180 -6.35 -12.11 9.26
N ARG A 181 -5.75 -12.98 10.09
CA ARG A 181 -6.48 -13.96 10.91
C ARG A 181 -7.63 -13.32 11.70
N THR A 182 -7.42 -12.15 12.29
CA THR A 182 -8.41 -11.50 13.16
C THR A 182 -9.64 -11.02 12.41
N ASP A 183 -9.50 -10.76 11.10
CA ASP A 183 -10.60 -10.36 10.22
C ASP A 183 -11.42 -11.56 9.72
N LEU A 184 -10.83 -12.75 9.69
CA LEU A 184 -11.45 -13.97 9.17
C LEU A 184 -12.09 -14.82 10.27
N ILE A 185 -11.44 -14.92 11.43
CA ILE A 185 -11.89 -15.76 12.55
C ILE A 185 -12.77 -14.96 13.51
N ALA A 186 -13.89 -15.54 13.92
CA ALA A 186 -14.78 -14.98 14.95
C ALA A 186 -14.45 -15.56 16.34
N GLY A 187 -14.90 -14.88 17.40
CA GLY A 187 -14.71 -15.33 18.78
C GLY A 187 -15.67 -16.44 19.23
N TYR A 188 -16.67 -16.79 18.40
CA TYR A 188 -17.73 -17.74 18.73
C TYR A 188 -17.95 -18.75 17.59
N GLN A 189 -18.28 -19.99 17.96
CA GLN A 189 -18.54 -21.08 17.02
C GLN A 189 -19.68 -20.77 16.05
N GLY A 190 -19.48 -21.10 14.76
CA GLY A 190 -20.47 -20.91 13.70
C GLY A 190 -20.55 -19.48 13.14
N GLN A 191 -19.82 -18.51 13.71
CA GLN A 191 -19.73 -17.15 13.16
C GLN A 191 -18.58 -16.96 12.18
N THR A 192 -17.56 -17.83 12.22
CA THR A 192 -16.39 -17.75 11.34
C THR A 192 -16.80 -17.93 9.88
N ALA A 193 -17.67 -18.90 9.55
CA ALA A 193 -18.15 -19.07 8.18
C ALA A 193 -18.86 -17.82 7.63
N LEU A 194 -19.70 -17.17 8.46
CA LEU A 194 -20.41 -15.94 8.06
C LEU A 194 -19.42 -14.78 7.85
N LYS A 195 -18.40 -14.68 8.69
CA LYS A 195 -17.38 -13.64 8.60
C LYS A 195 -16.54 -13.80 7.33
N VAL A 196 -16.08 -15.01 7.03
CA VAL A 196 -15.36 -15.34 5.79
C VAL A 196 -16.23 -15.02 4.57
N LYS A 197 -17.49 -15.45 4.54
CA LYS A 197 -18.42 -15.11 3.45
C LYS A 197 -18.56 -13.60 3.25
N SER A 198 -18.72 -12.84 4.34
CA SER A 198 -18.82 -11.38 4.27
C SER A 198 -17.56 -10.74 3.66
N VAL A 199 -16.37 -11.21 4.04
CA VAL A 199 -15.11 -10.74 3.48
C VAL A 199 -14.99 -11.10 1.99
N ILE A 200 -15.35 -12.33 1.61
CA ILE A 200 -15.34 -12.78 0.21
C ILE A 200 -16.30 -11.97 -0.64
N GLU A 201 -17.55 -11.76 -0.20
CA GLU A 201 -18.51 -10.93 -0.93
C GLU A 201 -18.03 -9.50 -1.13
N LYS A 202 -17.37 -8.92 -0.10
CA LYS A 202 -16.74 -7.61 -0.25
C LYS A 202 -15.61 -7.64 -1.28
N ALA A 203 -14.84 -8.72 -1.36
CA ALA A 203 -13.69 -8.83 -2.24
C ALA A 203 -14.04 -9.19 -3.70
N LYS A 204 -15.25 -9.73 -3.97
CA LYS A 204 -15.72 -10.05 -5.32
C LYS A 204 -15.66 -8.84 -6.25
N GLY A 205 -15.08 -9.05 -7.43
CA GLY A 205 -14.71 -8.04 -8.40
C GLY A 205 -13.29 -7.51 -8.23
N GLY A 206 -12.53 -8.01 -7.25
CA GLY A 206 -11.23 -7.48 -6.87
C GLY A 206 -10.25 -8.55 -6.36
N VAL A 207 -9.31 -8.10 -5.54
CA VAL A 207 -8.29 -8.95 -4.89
C VAL A 207 -8.56 -9.04 -3.40
N LEU A 208 -8.59 -10.27 -2.87
CA LEU A 208 -8.48 -10.56 -1.45
C LEU A 208 -7.04 -10.93 -1.12
N PHE A 209 -6.36 -10.10 -0.34
CA PHE A 209 -5.02 -10.37 0.18
C PHE A 209 -5.12 -10.80 1.65
N ILE A 210 -4.63 -12.00 1.96
CA ILE A 210 -4.61 -12.56 3.31
C ILE A 210 -3.15 -12.57 3.78
N ASP A 211 -2.81 -11.66 4.70
CA ASP A 211 -1.47 -11.60 5.28
C ASP A 211 -1.31 -12.65 6.39
N GLU A 212 -0.09 -13.18 6.51
CA GLU A 212 0.28 -14.27 7.43
C GLU A 212 -0.76 -15.40 7.46
N ALA A 213 -1.14 -15.91 6.28
CA ALA A 213 -2.27 -16.84 6.14
C ALA A 213 -2.10 -18.15 6.93
N TYR A 214 -0.86 -18.58 7.15
CA TYR A 214 -0.52 -19.74 7.98
C TYR A 214 -1.03 -19.61 9.42
N SER A 215 -1.13 -18.37 9.93
CA SER A 215 -1.63 -18.09 11.28
C SER A 215 -3.07 -18.56 11.46
N ILE A 216 -3.88 -18.76 10.41
CA ILE A 216 -5.25 -19.28 10.48
C ILE A 216 -5.29 -20.65 11.18
N THR A 217 -4.23 -21.45 11.06
CA THR A 217 -4.14 -22.81 11.63
C THR A 217 -3.15 -22.97 12.79
N GLU A 218 -2.38 -21.95 13.17
CA GLU A 218 -1.32 -22.09 14.19
C GLU A 218 -1.80 -22.37 15.62
N ASN A 219 -3.06 -22.07 15.96
CA ASN A 219 -3.58 -22.33 17.31
C ASN A 219 -4.30 -23.68 17.40
N ASP A 220 -3.52 -24.76 17.59
CA ASP A 220 -3.96 -26.15 17.70
C ASP A 220 -5.04 -26.41 18.78
N ASN A 221 -5.13 -25.55 19.81
CA ASN A 221 -6.14 -25.69 20.88
C ASN A 221 -7.55 -25.20 20.48
N THR A 222 -7.71 -24.58 19.30
CA THR A 222 -8.99 -24.06 18.76
C THR A 222 -9.25 -24.53 17.33
N ASP A 223 -9.00 -25.82 17.11
CA ASP A 223 -8.97 -26.51 15.82
C ASP A 223 -10.25 -26.33 14.96
N SER A 224 -11.40 -26.03 15.56
CA SER A 224 -12.68 -25.88 14.85
C SER A 224 -12.78 -24.60 14.01
N TYR A 225 -12.30 -23.46 14.50
CA TYR A 225 -12.51 -22.17 13.83
C TYR A 225 -11.59 -21.99 12.61
N GLY A 226 -10.32 -22.39 12.73
CA GLY A 226 -9.38 -22.34 11.62
C GLY A 226 -9.83 -23.26 10.46
N ARG A 227 -10.25 -24.48 10.78
CA ARG A 227 -10.79 -25.44 9.79
C ARG A 227 -12.07 -24.94 9.13
N GLU A 228 -12.97 -24.32 9.90
CA GLU A 228 -14.19 -23.69 9.36
C GLU A 228 -13.82 -22.58 8.36
N CYS A 229 -12.86 -21.72 8.73
CA CYS A 229 -12.35 -20.67 7.84
C CYS A 229 -11.76 -21.24 6.54
N LEU A 230 -10.90 -22.26 6.63
CA LEU A 230 -10.29 -22.88 5.46
C LEU A 230 -11.28 -23.59 4.56
N THR A 231 -12.30 -24.22 5.13
CA THR A 231 -13.37 -24.88 4.38
C THR A 231 -14.14 -23.87 3.53
N GLU A 232 -14.55 -22.76 4.13
CA GLU A 232 -15.29 -21.70 3.43
C GLU A 232 -14.42 -20.95 2.42
N LEU A 233 -13.15 -20.71 2.74
CA LEU A 233 -12.19 -20.13 1.79
C LEU A 233 -12.00 -21.05 0.58
N THR A 234 -11.79 -22.35 0.80
CA THR A 234 -11.60 -23.34 -0.27
C THR A 234 -12.80 -23.41 -1.21
N LYS A 235 -14.01 -23.29 -0.66
CA LYS A 235 -15.25 -23.20 -1.44
C LYS A 235 -15.29 -21.92 -2.27
N ALA A 236 -15.00 -20.77 -1.67
CA ALA A 236 -15.00 -19.49 -2.36
C ALA A 236 -13.98 -19.41 -3.51
N LEU A 237 -12.80 -20.03 -3.35
CA LEU A 237 -11.77 -20.12 -4.40
C LEU A 237 -12.25 -20.89 -5.64
N GLU A 238 -13.21 -21.81 -5.52
CA GLU A 238 -13.78 -22.50 -6.67
C GLU A 238 -14.97 -21.72 -7.25
N ASP A 239 -15.90 -21.31 -6.38
CA ASP A 239 -17.18 -20.71 -6.77
C ASP A 239 -17.01 -19.31 -7.39
N SER A 240 -16.00 -18.55 -6.96
CA SER A 240 -15.80 -17.14 -7.35
C SER A 240 -14.57 -16.91 -8.24
N ARG A 241 -13.92 -17.97 -8.75
CA ARG A 241 -12.65 -17.86 -9.50
C ARG A 241 -12.67 -16.98 -10.76
N ASP A 242 -13.86 -16.74 -11.32
CA ASP A 242 -14.05 -15.98 -12.56
C ASP A 242 -14.06 -14.45 -12.29
N ASP A 243 -14.23 -14.01 -11.03
CA ASP A 243 -14.28 -12.57 -10.66
C ASP A 243 -13.69 -12.29 -9.25
N LEU A 244 -12.83 -13.15 -8.75
CA LEU A 244 -12.13 -12.97 -7.47
C LEU A 244 -10.73 -13.56 -7.57
N ILE A 245 -9.73 -12.77 -7.19
CA ILE A 245 -8.36 -13.25 -7.05
C ILE A 245 -7.99 -13.21 -5.59
N VAL A 246 -7.37 -14.29 -5.12
CA VAL A 246 -6.97 -14.46 -3.72
C VAL A 246 -5.47 -14.60 -3.71
N ILE A 247 -4.83 -13.79 -2.89
CA ILE A 247 -3.39 -13.78 -2.67
C ILE A 247 -3.18 -14.08 -1.19
N VAL A 248 -2.56 -15.21 -0.88
CA VAL A 248 -2.13 -15.51 0.49
C VAL A 248 -0.66 -15.14 0.62
N ALA A 249 -0.27 -14.53 1.73
CA ALA A 249 1.09 -14.12 1.99
C ALA A 249 1.59 -14.63 3.34
N GLY A 250 2.90 -14.79 3.46
CA GLY A 250 3.54 -15.18 4.71
C GLY A 250 5.01 -15.55 4.55
N TYR A 251 5.64 -15.99 5.65
CA TYR A 251 6.99 -16.54 5.63
C TYR A 251 7.03 -17.88 4.91
N THR A 252 8.14 -18.15 4.23
CA THR A 252 8.31 -19.32 3.35
C THR A 252 8.02 -20.63 4.08
N ASP A 253 8.67 -20.87 5.22
CA ASP A 253 8.56 -22.16 5.92
C ASP A 253 7.17 -22.37 6.56
N PRO A 254 6.59 -21.41 7.31
CA PRO A 254 5.21 -21.53 7.79
C PRO A 254 4.18 -21.71 6.67
N MET A 255 4.35 -21.02 5.54
CA MET A 255 3.46 -21.17 4.38
C MET A 255 3.57 -22.56 3.74
N ASN A 256 4.78 -23.12 3.64
CA ASN A 256 4.98 -24.49 3.15
C ASN A 256 4.22 -25.48 4.04
N HIS A 257 4.38 -25.37 5.36
CA HIS A 257 3.69 -26.22 6.33
C HIS A 257 2.16 -26.05 6.29
N PHE A 258 1.70 -24.81 6.12
CA PHE A 258 0.29 -24.47 5.94
C PHE A 258 -0.31 -25.18 4.71
N PHE A 259 0.39 -25.18 3.57
CA PHE A 259 -0.09 -25.84 2.36
C PHE A 259 0.00 -27.36 2.42
N GLU A 260 1.03 -27.91 3.07
CA GLU A 260 1.17 -29.36 3.27
C GLU A 260 0.04 -29.92 4.14
N SER A 261 -0.31 -29.20 5.21
CA SER A 261 -1.43 -29.56 6.09
C SER A 261 -2.80 -29.40 5.44
N ASN A 262 -2.90 -28.62 4.35
CA ASN A 262 -4.16 -28.27 3.70
C ASN A 262 -4.12 -28.53 2.18
N PRO A 263 -4.03 -29.80 1.73
CA PRO A 263 -3.88 -30.15 0.31
C PRO A 263 -5.07 -29.70 -0.54
N GLY A 264 -6.28 -29.69 0.03
CA GLY A 264 -7.48 -29.16 -0.63
C GLY A 264 -7.32 -27.69 -1.01
N LEU A 265 -6.79 -26.86 -0.10
CA LEU A 265 -6.49 -25.45 -0.36
C LEU A 265 -5.35 -25.32 -1.38
N LYS A 266 -4.23 -26.04 -1.18
CA LYS A 266 -3.05 -26.02 -2.06
C LYS A 266 -3.42 -26.22 -3.53
N SER A 267 -4.35 -27.13 -3.82
CA SER A 267 -4.81 -27.43 -5.19
C SER A 267 -5.49 -26.27 -5.93
N ARG A 268 -5.93 -25.21 -5.23
CA ARG A 268 -6.53 -24.01 -5.85
C ARG A 268 -5.51 -22.93 -6.20
N PHE A 269 -4.29 -23.02 -5.67
CA PHE A 269 -3.19 -22.10 -5.94
C PHE A 269 -2.28 -22.69 -7.01
N ASN A 270 -2.10 -21.97 -8.12
CA ASN A 270 -1.22 -22.39 -9.22
C ASN A 270 0.13 -21.68 -9.21
N TYR A 271 0.23 -20.58 -8.47
CA TYR A 271 1.36 -19.66 -8.56
C TYR A 271 1.93 -19.44 -7.17
N PHE A 272 3.12 -19.99 -6.93
CA PHE A 272 3.89 -19.81 -5.70
C PHE A 272 5.07 -18.91 -6.03
N ILE A 273 5.01 -17.66 -5.56
CA ILE A 273 5.99 -16.63 -5.86
C ILE A 273 6.84 -16.39 -4.62
N ASN A 274 8.14 -16.65 -4.75
CA ASN A 274 9.11 -16.42 -3.69
C ASN A 274 9.68 -15.01 -3.78
N PHE A 275 9.61 -14.31 -2.66
CA PHE A 275 10.15 -12.97 -2.43
C PHE A 275 11.43 -13.12 -1.61
N GLU A 276 12.56 -13.10 -2.30
CA GLU A 276 13.89 -13.23 -1.71
C GLU A 276 14.26 -11.95 -0.93
N ASN A 277 15.19 -12.08 0.01
CA ASN A 277 15.79 -10.91 0.66
C ASN A 277 16.48 -10.04 -0.39
N TYR A 278 16.44 -8.73 -0.19
CA TYR A 278 17.22 -7.79 -0.99
C TYR A 278 18.71 -7.96 -0.72
N SER A 279 19.53 -7.79 -1.75
CA SER A 279 20.98 -7.64 -1.58
C SER A 279 21.31 -6.34 -0.85
N SER A 280 22.53 -6.21 -0.33
CA SER A 280 23.00 -4.96 0.28
C SER A 280 22.92 -3.75 -0.66
N THR A 281 23.20 -3.96 -1.95
CA THR A 281 23.05 -2.91 -2.98
C THR A 281 21.59 -2.52 -3.17
N GLU A 282 20.68 -3.50 -3.21
CA GLU A 282 19.24 -3.23 -3.32
C GLU A 282 18.68 -2.55 -2.06
N LEU A 283 19.17 -2.89 -0.86
CA LEU A 283 18.80 -2.20 0.38
C LEU A 283 19.26 -0.74 0.36
N LEU A 284 20.46 -0.46 -0.15
CA LEU A 284 20.94 0.91 -0.34
C LEU A 284 20.09 1.67 -1.36
N ASP A 285 19.73 1.05 -2.49
CA ASP A 285 18.86 1.67 -3.50
C ASP A 285 17.47 2.01 -2.93
N ILE A 286 16.93 1.14 -2.07
CA ILE A 286 15.68 1.41 -1.34
C ILE A 286 15.86 2.62 -0.42
N LEU A 287 16.97 2.69 0.32
CA LEU A 287 17.27 3.82 1.22
C LEU A 287 17.38 5.13 0.45
N GLU A 288 18.12 5.13 -0.67
CA GLU A 288 18.23 6.31 -1.53
C GLU A 288 16.88 6.74 -2.10
N THR A 289 16.02 5.78 -2.46
CA THR A 289 14.68 6.06 -2.95
C THR A 289 13.81 6.73 -1.88
N LEU A 290 13.91 6.27 -0.62
CA LEU A 290 13.23 6.91 0.51
C LEU A 290 13.76 8.33 0.74
N ALA A 291 15.08 8.49 0.80
CA ALA A 291 15.72 9.79 1.01
C ALA A 291 15.32 10.80 -0.08
N ARG A 292 15.43 10.43 -1.36
CA ARG A 292 15.08 11.31 -2.49
C ARG A 292 13.62 11.72 -2.50
N LYS A 293 12.72 10.89 -1.96
CA LYS A 293 11.28 11.21 -1.90
C LYS A 293 11.00 12.37 -0.94
N ASP A 294 11.81 12.53 0.10
CA ASP A 294 11.68 13.59 1.10
C ASP A 294 12.80 14.65 0.92
N ASP A 295 13.32 14.80 -0.30
CA ASP A 295 14.37 15.75 -0.69
C ASP A 295 15.73 15.59 0.03
N TYR A 296 15.98 14.41 0.64
CA TYR A 296 17.28 14.05 1.20
C TYR A 296 18.21 13.40 0.16
N GLN A 297 19.50 13.61 0.38
CA GLN A 297 20.61 12.97 -0.31
C GLN A 297 21.52 12.30 0.72
N ILE A 298 22.15 11.21 0.31
CA ILE A 298 23.08 10.44 1.16
C ILE A 298 24.49 10.70 0.65
N ASP A 299 25.39 11.11 1.53
CA ASP A 299 26.80 11.30 1.21
C ASP A 299 27.47 9.98 0.80
N ASP A 300 28.38 10.03 -0.17
CA ASP A 300 29.01 8.82 -0.72
C ASP A 300 29.80 8.02 0.34
N LYS A 301 30.42 8.68 1.33
CA LYS A 301 31.10 7.97 2.43
C LYS A 301 30.11 7.24 3.33
N LEU A 302 28.93 7.82 3.55
CA LEU A 302 27.87 7.16 4.30
C LEU A 302 27.37 5.94 3.53
N LYS A 303 27.20 6.01 2.19
CA LYS A 303 26.80 4.87 1.38
C LYS A 303 27.76 3.69 1.49
N GLU A 304 29.07 3.94 1.45
CA GLU A 304 30.09 2.89 1.62
C GLU A 304 29.98 2.19 2.99
N ILE A 305 29.77 2.97 4.06
CA ILE A 305 29.58 2.43 5.41
C ILE A 305 28.30 1.60 5.49
N LEU A 306 27.21 2.10 4.92
CA LEU A 306 25.92 1.42 4.92
C LEU A 306 25.94 0.11 4.13
N LEU A 307 26.66 0.04 3.00
CA LEU A 307 26.83 -1.20 2.25
C LEU A 307 27.49 -2.29 3.08
N ASN A 308 28.58 -1.96 3.79
CA ASN A 308 29.26 -2.90 4.68
C ASN A 308 28.32 -3.32 5.83
N TYR A 309 27.64 -2.36 6.44
CA TYR A 309 26.67 -2.64 7.51
C TYR A 309 25.52 -3.56 7.04
N PHE A 310 25.01 -3.36 5.83
CA PHE A 310 23.97 -4.22 5.26
C PHE A 310 24.47 -5.64 4.98
N ASN A 311 25.71 -5.79 4.49
CA ASN A 311 26.31 -7.12 4.32
C ASN A 311 26.38 -7.85 5.67
N ASP A 312 26.92 -7.20 6.71
CA ASP A 312 27.04 -7.80 8.05
C ASP A 312 25.67 -8.20 8.63
N LYS A 313 24.65 -7.34 8.44
CA LYS A 313 23.28 -7.60 8.94
C LYS A 313 22.57 -8.70 8.16
N LEU A 314 22.78 -8.79 6.85
CA LEU A 314 22.25 -9.90 6.06
C LEU A 314 22.90 -11.20 6.48
N GLU A 315 24.23 -11.27 6.60
CA GLU A 315 24.94 -12.49 7.00
C GLU A 315 24.54 -12.99 8.39
N SER A 316 24.30 -12.08 9.33
CA SER A 316 23.93 -12.43 10.72
C SER A 316 22.46 -12.83 10.90
N ASN A 317 21.55 -12.48 9.99
CA ASN A 317 20.10 -12.74 10.18
C ASN A 317 19.34 -13.04 8.88
N LEU A 318 19.85 -13.96 8.06
CA LEU A 318 19.25 -14.35 6.78
C LEU A 318 17.78 -14.79 6.87
N THR A 319 17.40 -15.53 7.91
CA THR A 319 16.09 -16.18 8.01
C THR A 319 14.95 -15.21 8.35
N ASN A 320 15.19 -14.18 9.16
CA ASN A 320 14.12 -13.27 9.63
C ASN A 320 14.41 -11.79 9.33
N PHE A 321 15.26 -11.49 8.36
CA PHE A 321 15.57 -10.11 8.00
C PHE A 321 14.34 -9.34 7.49
N SER A 322 14.07 -8.16 8.03
CA SER A 322 12.85 -7.40 7.72
C SER A 322 12.97 -6.45 6.52
N ASN A 323 14.06 -6.52 5.76
CA ASN A 323 14.26 -5.90 4.45
C ASN A 323 13.85 -4.42 4.39
N GLY A 324 12.85 -4.05 3.58
CA GLY A 324 12.40 -2.66 3.47
C GLY A 324 11.86 -2.07 4.77
N ARG A 325 11.41 -2.88 5.74
CA ARG A 325 11.06 -2.39 7.09
C ARG A 325 12.33 -1.98 7.84
N PHE A 326 13.38 -2.81 7.78
CA PHE A 326 14.68 -2.48 8.36
C PHE A 326 15.26 -1.20 7.76
N VAL A 327 15.25 -1.06 6.43
CA VAL A 327 15.74 0.15 5.75
C VAL A 327 14.92 1.39 6.11
N ARG A 328 13.60 1.27 6.25
CA ARG A 328 12.76 2.39 6.70
C ARG A 328 13.10 2.83 8.12
N ASN A 329 13.25 1.90 9.05
CA ASN A 329 13.61 2.24 10.42
C ASN A 329 14.97 2.93 10.46
N LEU A 330 15.96 2.40 9.73
CA LEU A 330 17.27 3.03 9.62
C LEU A 330 17.19 4.45 9.03
N TYR A 331 16.36 4.66 8.00
CA TYR A 331 16.14 6.00 7.44
C TYR A 331 15.57 6.97 8.47
N GLU A 332 14.55 6.54 9.23
CA GLU A 332 13.95 7.32 10.32
C GLU A 332 14.99 7.69 11.40
N ASP A 333 15.90 6.77 11.72
CA ASP A 333 17.00 7.03 12.66
C ASP A 333 18.01 8.02 12.09
N LEU A 334 18.38 7.90 10.81
CA LEU A 334 19.31 8.82 10.13
C LEU A 334 18.78 10.26 10.12
N ILE A 335 17.51 10.47 9.76
CA ILE A 335 16.92 11.82 9.74
C ILE A 335 16.80 12.40 11.16
N MET A 336 16.51 11.57 12.16
CA MET A 336 16.46 11.99 13.55
C MET A 336 17.83 12.45 14.04
N ASN A 337 18.87 11.67 13.75
CA ASN A 337 20.25 12.00 14.13
C ASN A 337 20.76 13.25 13.39
N GLN A 338 20.38 13.42 12.13
CA GLN A 338 20.68 14.64 11.38
C GLN A 338 20.04 15.88 12.02
N ALA A 339 18.79 15.80 12.46
CA ALA A 339 18.14 16.90 13.16
C ALA A 339 18.89 17.26 14.46
N VAL A 340 19.30 16.26 15.26
CA VAL A 340 20.08 16.46 16.50
C VAL A 340 21.46 17.06 16.22
N ARG A 341 22.11 16.67 15.11
CA ARG A 341 23.40 17.23 14.69
C ARG A 341 23.26 18.69 14.30
N ILE A 342 22.25 19.03 13.50
CA ILE A 342 22.04 20.36 12.93
C ILE A 342 21.58 21.38 13.98
N ASP A 343 20.80 20.95 14.98
CA ASP A 343 20.36 21.82 16.09
C ASP A 343 21.54 22.42 16.88
N LYS A 344 22.71 21.77 16.85
CA LYS A 344 23.93 22.25 17.51
C LYS A 344 24.69 23.31 16.71
N SER A 345 24.29 23.58 15.47
CA SER A 345 24.97 24.53 14.58
C SER A 345 24.35 25.93 14.68
N GLU A 346 25.18 26.96 14.84
CA GLU A 346 24.73 28.37 14.93
C GLU A 346 24.11 28.89 13.61
N SER A 347 24.46 28.30 12.47
CA SER A 347 23.89 28.61 11.17
C SER A 347 23.68 27.34 10.36
N VAL A 348 22.49 27.14 9.81
CA VAL A 348 22.13 25.96 9.02
C VAL A 348 21.98 26.35 7.55
N SER A 349 22.77 25.72 6.69
CA SER A 349 22.66 25.89 5.23
C SER A 349 21.60 24.96 4.63
N SER A 350 21.02 25.35 3.49
CA SER A 350 20.09 24.49 2.74
C SER A 350 20.71 23.14 2.37
N LYS A 351 22.04 23.06 2.20
CA LYS A 351 22.73 21.81 1.88
C LYS A 351 22.78 20.86 3.07
N GLU A 352 22.92 21.39 4.29
CA GLU A 352 22.94 20.57 5.51
C GLU A 352 21.55 19.99 5.80
N LEU A 353 20.49 20.76 5.53
CA LEU A 353 19.11 20.29 5.69
C LEU A 353 18.78 19.08 4.81
N THR A 354 19.43 18.97 3.65
CA THR A 354 19.15 17.91 2.65
C THR A 354 20.20 16.79 2.64
N LEU A 355 21.30 16.87 3.39
CA LEU A 355 22.41 15.92 3.28
C LEU A 355 22.60 15.09 4.55
N LEU A 356 22.39 13.78 4.43
CA LEU A 356 22.72 12.78 5.43
C LEU A 356 24.18 12.38 5.28
N ILE A 357 24.95 12.47 6.37
CA ILE A 357 26.38 12.18 6.41
C ILE A 357 26.71 11.07 7.39
N LYS A 358 27.96 10.61 7.39
CA LYS A 358 28.46 9.58 8.30
C LYS A 358 28.08 9.80 9.77
N ASP A 359 28.15 11.03 10.25
CA ASP A 359 27.90 11.35 11.67
C ASP A 359 26.43 11.16 12.07
N ASP A 360 25.52 11.07 11.11
CA ASP A 360 24.10 10.75 11.35
C ASP A 360 23.87 9.25 11.57
N PHE A 361 24.86 8.41 11.22
CA PHE A 361 24.78 6.98 11.39
C PHE A 361 25.40 6.55 12.73
N SER A 362 24.55 6.20 13.69
CA SER A 362 24.95 5.64 14.98
C SER A 362 24.73 4.13 15.02
N LEU A 363 25.76 3.38 15.41
CA LEU A 363 25.65 1.94 15.67
C LEU A 363 25.04 1.62 17.04
N GLU A 364 24.73 2.64 17.86
CA GLU A 364 24.10 2.40 19.16
C GLU A 364 22.69 1.84 18.97
N GLU A 365 22.53 0.57 19.35
CA GLU A 365 21.30 -0.19 19.36
C GLU A 365 20.22 0.53 20.17
N ASN A 366 19.39 1.35 19.53
CA ASN A 366 18.24 1.96 20.20
C ASN A 366 16.99 1.85 19.35
N ARG A 367 16.40 0.64 19.44
CA ARG A 367 14.95 0.31 19.49
C ARG A 367 14.63 -0.96 18.69
N SER A 368 14.94 -2.14 19.24
CA SER A 368 14.22 -3.40 18.94
C SER A 368 14.53 -4.55 19.93
N ALA A 369 14.94 -4.26 21.17
CA ALA A 369 15.03 -5.29 22.22
C ALA A 369 13.72 -5.45 23.03
N TYR A 370 12.65 -4.74 22.67
CA TYR A 370 11.34 -4.89 23.31
C TYR A 370 10.26 -4.82 22.23
N ILE A 371 9.88 -5.98 21.71
CA ILE A 371 8.50 -6.53 21.62
C ILE A 371 8.71 -7.98 21.15
N GLU A 372 9.18 -8.82 22.07
CA GLU A 372 8.70 -10.21 22.13
C GLU A 372 7.62 -10.22 23.20
N ILE A 373 6.35 -10.15 22.78
CA ILE A 373 5.21 -10.76 23.46
C ILE A 373 4.29 -11.32 22.38
#